data_AF-A0A1V4AY45-F1
#
_entry.id   AF-A0A1V4AY45-F1
#
_cell.length_a   1.000
_cell.length_b   1.000
_cell.length_c   1.000
_cell.angle_alpha   90.00
_cell.angle_beta   90.00
_cell.angle_gamma   90.00
#
_symmetry.space_group_name_H-M   'P 1'
#
loop_
_entity.id
_entity.type
_entity.pdbx_description
1 polymer ?
#
loop_
_entity_poly.entity_id
_entity_poly.type
_entity_poly.pdbx_seq_one_letter_code
_entity_poly.pdbx_strand_id
1 'polypeptide(L)'
;MAISRKMTLLLPTFKGENDDLKHLYFILTDPCFDYEQNRPEMLLLVNCSSIKEGRVYDDACVLTAGEHSFIVKDSFIFYQEMRIESLFNIEKGLEEKRFIKKEITNDELYFKILEGVFKSKKTKRQYIRFIKGAIKQNACLDILQNNQA
;
A
#
# COMPACT_ATOMS: atom_id res chain seq x y z
N MET A 1 -10.23 -13.47 10.08
CA MET A 1 -9.13 -13.61 9.09
C MET A 1 -8.15 -12.49 9.35
N ALA A 2 -6.86 -12.79 9.53
CA ALA A 2 -5.86 -11.80 9.94
C ALA A 2 -5.55 -10.77 8.84
N ILE A 3 -5.20 -9.54 9.25
CA ILE A 3 -4.67 -8.51 8.33
C ILE A 3 -3.24 -8.89 7.95
N SER A 4 -2.95 -8.90 6.65
CA SER A 4 -1.67 -9.36 6.11
C SER A 4 -1.32 -8.61 4.82
N ARG A 5 -0.08 -8.76 4.37
CA ARG A 5 0.35 -8.33 3.03
C ARG A 5 -0.53 -8.96 1.95
N LYS A 6 -0.61 -8.32 0.78
CA LYS A 6 -1.48 -8.73 -0.34
C LYS A 6 -2.98 -8.57 -0.06
N MET A 7 -3.35 -7.84 0.98
CA MET A 7 -4.72 -7.38 1.17
C MET A 7 -4.88 -5.93 0.70
N THR A 8 -6.11 -5.55 0.38
CA THR A 8 -6.48 -4.16 0.11
C THR A 8 -7.55 -3.67 1.06
N LEU A 9 -7.57 -2.38 1.31
CA LEU A 9 -8.56 -1.74 2.18
C LEU A 9 -9.09 -0.48 1.50
N LEU A 10 -10.39 -0.23 1.61
CA LEU A 10 -10.96 1.07 1.30
C LEU A 10 -10.94 1.91 2.58
N LEU A 11 -10.12 2.96 2.60
CA LEU A 11 -10.03 3.92 3.71
C LEU A 11 -10.68 5.24 3.28
N PRO A 12 -11.44 5.90 4.17
CA PRO A 12 -11.91 7.26 3.98
C PRO A 12 -10.79 8.23 3.63
N THR A 13 -11.14 9.24 2.83
CA THR A 13 -10.23 10.35 2.55
C THR A 13 -10.17 11.26 3.76
N PHE A 14 -9.07 11.18 4.51
CA PHE A 14 -8.82 11.99 5.71
C PHE A 14 -8.78 13.52 5.50
N LYS A 15 -9.07 14.01 4.28
CA LYS A 15 -9.12 15.43 3.90
C LYS A 15 -10.55 15.94 3.66
N GLY A 16 -11.58 15.09 3.77
CA GLY A 16 -12.98 15.47 3.57
C GLY A 16 -13.77 15.52 4.89
N GLU A 17 -14.87 16.28 4.90
CA GLU A 17 -15.80 16.38 6.04
C GLU A 17 -16.65 15.12 6.25
N ASN A 18 -16.57 14.13 5.34
CA ASN A 18 -17.35 12.90 5.38
C ASN A 18 -16.55 11.69 4.83
N ASP A 19 -16.79 10.51 5.40
CA ASP A 19 -16.14 9.22 5.11
C ASP A 19 -16.61 8.55 3.80
N ASP A 20 -17.47 9.21 3.02
CA ASP A 20 -18.07 8.67 1.79
C ASP A 20 -17.04 8.43 0.67
N LEU A 21 -16.04 9.30 0.56
CA LEU A 21 -15.00 9.16 -0.47
C LEU A 21 -13.88 8.28 0.06
N LYS A 22 -13.84 7.02 -0.40
CA LYS A 22 -12.81 6.05 0.00
C LYS A 22 -11.77 5.83 -1.10
N HIS A 23 -10.51 5.71 -0.69
CA HIS A 23 -9.41 5.32 -1.56
C HIS A 23 -9.00 3.88 -1.28
N LEU A 24 -8.63 3.17 -2.33
CA LEU A 24 -8.00 1.86 -2.21
C LEU A 24 -6.57 2.01 -1.72
N TYR A 25 -6.26 1.30 -0.64
CA TYR A 25 -4.92 1.10 -0.12
C TYR A 25 -4.53 -0.36 -0.27
N PHE A 26 -3.29 -0.59 -0.69
CA PHE A 26 -2.64 -1.90 -0.74
C PHE A 26 -1.78 -2.06 0.51
N ILE A 27 -1.94 -3.20 1.20
CA ILE A 27 -1.09 -3.56 2.34
C ILE A 27 0.16 -4.26 1.82
N LEU A 28 1.31 -3.64 2.05
CA LEU A 28 2.60 -4.09 1.51
C LEU A 28 3.32 -5.07 2.45
N THR A 29 3.00 -5.05 3.74
CA THR A 29 3.67 -5.84 4.77
C THR A 29 2.67 -6.53 5.68
N ASP A 30 3.06 -7.66 6.26
CA ASP A 30 2.43 -8.17 7.48
C ASP A 30 2.74 -7.21 8.65
N PRO A 31 1.99 -7.29 9.77
CA PRO A 31 2.30 -6.51 10.96
C PRO A 31 3.73 -6.79 11.42
N CYS A 32 4.53 -5.74 11.58
CA CYS A 32 5.93 -5.86 11.97
C CYS A 32 6.38 -4.69 12.84
N PHE A 33 7.58 -4.79 13.40
CA PHE A 33 8.15 -3.75 14.23
C PHE A 33 8.70 -2.61 13.36
N ASP A 34 8.24 -1.39 13.62
CA ASP A 34 8.79 -0.14 13.10
C ASP A 34 10.04 0.22 13.91
N TYR A 35 11.23 -0.18 13.42
CA TYR A 35 12.50 0.10 14.09
C TYR A 35 12.83 1.60 14.19
N GLU A 36 12.32 2.45 13.28
CA GLU A 36 12.64 3.89 13.33
C GLU A 36 11.88 4.59 14.45
N GLN A 37 10.62 4.21 14.66
CA GLN A 37 9.75 4.83 15.67
C GLN A 37 9.60 3.99 16.94
N ASN A 38 10.24 2.82 17.00
CA ASN A 38 10.15 1.87 18.11
C ASN A 38 8.70 1.46 18.44
N ARG A 39 7.91 1.12 17.40
CA ARG A 39 6.49 0.74 17.54
C ARG A 39 6.23 -0.67 17.01
N PRO A 40 5.57 -1.56 17.77
CA PRO A 40 5.20 -2.88 17.30
C PRO A 40 3.94 -2.85 16.43
N GLU A 41 3.69 -3.95 15.71
CA GLU A 41 2.45 -4.22 14.97
C GLU A 41 2.06 -3.12 13.96
N MET A 42 3.04 -2.63 13.21
CA MET A 42 2.87 -1.61 12.19
C MET A 42 2.81 -2.24 10.80
N LEU A 43 2.02 -1.60 9.93
CA LEU A 43 1.77 -1.99 8.54
C LEU A 43 2.18 -0.86 7.61
N LEU A 44 2.75 -1.18 6.45
CA LEU A 44 2.96 -0.21 5.37
C LEU A 44 1.85 -0.33 4.33
N LEU A 45 1.26 0.82 3.99
CA LEU A 45 0.18 0.93 3.02
C LEU A 45 0.53 1.95 1.94
N VAL A 46 0.01 1.73 0.73
CA VAL A 46 0.08 2.70 -0.38
C VAL A 46 -1.26 2.78 -1.09
N ASN A 47 -1.67 3.97 -1.53
CA ASN A 47 -2.88 4.14 -2.34
C ASN A 47 -2.57 4.29 -3.83
N CYS A 48 -3.63 4.32 -4.63
CA CYS A 48 -3.56 4.66 -6.05
C CYS A 48 -4.44 5.87 -6.37
N SER A 49 -4.17 6.49 -7.51
CA SER A 49 -5.01 7.55 -8.09
C SER A 49 -5.20 7.31 -9.59
N SER A 50 -6.36 7.70 -10.12
CA SER A 50 -6.62 7.58 -11.55
C SER A 50 -5.71 8.51 -12.36
N ILE A 51 -5.22 8.01 -13.49
CA ILE A 51 -4.52 8.82 -14.48
C ILE A 51 -5.54 9.77 -15.11
N LYS A 52 -5.16 11.05 -15.20
CA LYS A 52 -5.98 12.10 -15.80
C LYS A 52 -5.21 12.72 -16.95
N GLU A 53 -5.89 12.94 -18.07
CA GLU A 53 -5.32 13.58 -19.24
C GLU A 53 -4.70 14.94 -18.89
N GLY A 54 -3.51 15.21 -19.44
CA GLY A 54 -2.76 16.44 -19.20
C GLY A 54 -2.17 16.60 -17.80
N ARG A 55 -2.32 15.60 -16.90
CA ARG A 55 -1.69 15.64 -15.57
C ARG A 55 -0.49 14.71 -15.49
N VAL A 56 0.61 15.26 -14.97
CA VAL A 56 1.80 14.46 -14.64
C VAL A 56 1.45 13.51 -13.49
N TYR A 57 1.88 12.26 -13.62
CA TYR A 57 1.74 11.22 -12.62
C TYR A 57 3.07 10.50 -12.40
N ASP A 58 3.14 9.69 -11.34
CA ASP A 58 4.30 8.84 -11.06
C ASP A 58 4.18 7.54 -11.87
N ASP A 59 5.05 7.36 -12.86
CA ASP A 59 5.04 6.22 -13.79
C ASP A 59 5.78 4.99 -13.25
N ALA A 60 6.32 5.05 -12.01
CA ALA A 60 7.02 3.93 -11.40
C ALA A 60 6.15 2.66 -11.26
N CYS A 61 4.83 2.80 -11.16
CA CYS A 61 3.88 1.70 -11.23
C CYS A 61 2.50 2.19 -11.71
N VAL A 62 2.16 1.85 -12.95
CA VAL A 62 0.83 2.06 -13.55
C VAL A 62 -0.03 0.81 -13.37
N LEU A 63 -1.28 0.99 -12.96
CA LEU A 63 -2.30 -0.06 -12.85
C LEU A 63 -3.27 0.08 -14.02
N THR A 64 -3.39 -0.97 -14.83
CA THR A 64 -4.35 -1.02 -15.93
C THR A 64 -5.76 -1.29 -15.40
N ALA A 65 -6.78 -0.73 -16.05
CA ALA A 65 -8.17 -1.08 -15.74
C ALA A 65 -8.38 -2.62 -15.76
N GLY A 66 -8.97 -3.14 -14.69
CA GLY A 66 -9.23 -4.58 -14.50
C GLY A 66 -8.14 -5.34 -13.74
N GLU A 67 -6.93 -4.80 -13.53
CA GLU A 67 -5.88 -5.48 -12.73
C GLU A 67 -6.32 -5.78 -11.29
N HIS A 68 -7.21 -4.96 -10.75
CA HIS A 68 -7.90 -5.18 -9.48
C HIS A 68 -9.36 -4.73 -9.61
N SER A 69 -10.30 -5.38 -8.90
CA SER A 69 -11.75 -5.13 -9.04
C SER A 69 -12.19 -3.68 -8.80
N PHE A 70 -11.42 -2.91 -8.02
CA PHE A 70 -11.65 -1.48 -7.77
C PHE A 70 -11.05 -0.56 -8.85
N ILE A 71 -10.12 -1.05 -9.67
CA ILE A 71 -9.43 -0.28 -10.70
C ILE A 71 -10.22 -0.35 -12.00
N VAL A 72 -11.18 0.55 -12.16
CA VAL A 72 -12.06 0.65 -13.34
C VAL A 72 -11.52 1.58 -14.44
N LYS A 73 -10.43 2.30 -14.14
CA LYS A 73 -9.72 3.19 -15.05
C LYS A 73 -8.23 3.07 -14.77
N ASP A 74 -7.42 3.31 -15.79
CA ASP A 74 -5.97 3.33 -15.65
C ASP A 74 -5.58 4.31 -14.54
N SER A 75 -4.70 3.82 -13.66
CA SER A 75 -4.35 4.46 -12.41
C SER A 75 -2.84 4.33 -12.19
N PHE A 76 -2.31 5.06 -11.23
CA PHE A 76 -0.91 4.93 -10.82
C PHE A 76 -0.84 4.79 -9.30
N ILE A 77 0.20 4.11 -8.82
CA ILE A 77 0.46 4.03 -7.38
C ILE A 77 0.99 5.38 -6.90
N PHE A 78 0.37 5.93 -5.85
CA PHE A 78 0.70 7.26 -5.37
C PHE A 78 1.68 7.20 -4.20
N TYR A 79 2.93 6.82 -4.50
CA TYR A 79 3.99 6.59 -3.49
C TYR A 79 4.27 7.79 -2.57
N GLN A 80 3.95 9.01 -3.00
CA GLN A 80 4.10 10.22 -2.19
C GLN A 80 3.19 10.23 -0.93
N GLU A 81 2.05 9.54 -0.98
CA GLU A 81 1.04 9.48 0.10
C GLU A 81 0.99 8.12 0.81
N MET A 82 2.09 7.34 0.77
CA MET A 82 2.25 6.13 1.58
C MET A 82 2.05 6.38 3.08
N ARG A 83 1.66 5.33 3.81
CA ARG A 83 1.34 5.42 5.24
C ARG A 83 1.88 4.23 6.01
N ILE A 84 2.28 4.50 7.26
CA ILE A 84 2.56 3.49 8.25
C ILE A 84 1.43 3.57 9.27
N GLU A 85 0.64 2.51 9.41
CA GLU A 85 -0.52 2.45 10.31
C GLU A 85 -0.40 1.28 11.28
N SER A 86 -0.97 1.42 12.48
CA SER A 86 -0.99 0.31 13.45
C SER A 86 -2.06 -0.71 13.07
N LEU A 87 -1.78 -1.99 13.34
CA LEU A 87 -2.75 -3.07 13.21
C LEU A 87 -4.02 -2.75 13.99
N PHE A 88 -3.88 -2.28 15.23
CA PHE A 88 -5.00 -1.85 16.06
C PHE A 88 -5.93 -0.84 15.37
N ASN A 89 -5.39 0.20 14.73
CA ASN A 89 -6.23 1.20 14.04
C ASN A 89 -6.94 0.61 12.83
N ILE A 90 -6.29 -0.29 12.10
CA ILE A 90 -6.90 -1.01 10.98
C ILE A 90 -8.05 -1.89 11.45
N GLU A 91 -7.82 -2.70 12.49
CA GLU A 91 -8.82 -3.59 13.05
C GLU A 91 -10.02 -2.83 13.61
N LYS A 92 -9.76 -1.77 14.39
CA LYS A 92 -10.80 -0.89 14.90
C LYS A 92 -11.61 -0.25 13.77
N GLY A 93 -10.96 0.25 12.72
CA GLY A 93 -11.66 0.82 11.58
C GLY A 93 -12.52 -0.18 10.81
N LEU A 94 -12.13 -1.46 10.77
CA LEU A 94 -12.94 -2.54 10.20
C LEU A 94 -14.13 -2.90 11.10
N GLU A 95 -13.92 -2.98 12.41
CA GLU A 95 -14.97 -3.25 13.41
C GLU A 95 -16.05 -2.16 13.36
N GLU A 96 -15.64 -0.90 13.30
CA GLU A 96 -16.52 0.27 13.17
C GLU A 96 -17.14 0.42 11.77
N LYS A 97 -16.84 -0.49 10.82
CA LYS A 97 -17.27 -0.45 9.41
C LYS A 97 -16.88 0.82 8.66
N ARG A 98 -15.88 1.55 9.17
CA ARG A 98 -15.29 2.72 8.51
C ARG A 98 -14.37 2.30 7.36
N PHE A 99 -13.68 1.18 7.53
CA PHE A 99 -12.84 0.56 6.50
C PHE A 99 -13.55 -0.64 5.88
N ILE A 100 -13.28 -0.88 4.60
CA ILE A 100 -13.85 -2.03 3.89
C ILE A 100 -12.71 -2.88 3.35
N LYS A 101 -12.67 -4.14 3.78
CA LYS A 101 -11.68 -5.11 3.28
C LYS A 101 -11.96 -5.47 1.81
N LYS A 102 -10.89 -5.54 1.03
CA LYS A 102 -10.80 -6.03 -0.35
C LYS A 102 -9.54 -6.93 -0.45
N GLU A 103 -9.42 -7.73 -1.50
CA GLU A 103 -8.28 -8.63 -1.68
C GLU A 103 -7.43 -8.20 -2.89
N ILE A 104 -6.10 -8.32 -2.81
CA ILE A 104 -5.28 -8.31 -4.02
C ILE A 104 -5.55 -9.61 -4.77
N THR A 105 -5.76 -9.46 -6.06
CA THR A 105 -6.18 -10.52 -6.98
C THR A 105 -5.03 -11.43 -7.41
N ASN A 106 -3.78 -10.95 -7.46
CA ASN A 106 -2.63 -11.76 -7.87
C ASN A 106 -1.27 -11.27 -7.31
N ASP A 107 -0.30 -12.17 -7.32
CA ASP A 107 1.07 -11.92 -6.83
C ASP A 107 1.85 -10.96 -7.73
N GLU A 108 1.59 -10.98 -9.03
CA GLU A 108 2.24 -10.11 -10.02
C GLU A 108 2.02 -8.63 -9.70
N LEU A 109 0.77 -8.23 -9.42
CA LEU A 109 0.42 -6.88 -9.01
C LEU A 109 1.13 -6.49 -7.71
N TYR A 110 1.19 -7.40 -6.74
CA TYR A 110 1.89 -7.14 -5.49
C TYR A 110 3.39 -6.88 -5.72
N PHE A 111 4.06 -7.70 -6.52
CA PHE A 111 5.48 -7.53 -6.87
C PHE A 111 5.73 -6.22 -7.60
N LYS A 112 4.91 -5.91 -8.62
CA LYS A 112 4.97 -4.67 -9.39
C LYS A 112 4.86 -3.43 -8.49
N ILE A 113 3.95 -3.44 -7.50
CA ILE A 113 3.80 -2.34 -6.54
C ILE A 113 5.04 -2.22 -5.65
N LEU A 114 5.56 -3.33 -5.13
CA LEU A 114 6.78 -3.31 -4.30
C LEU A 114 7.98 -2.77 -5.07
N GLU A 115 8.19 -3.19 -6.32
CA GLU A 115 9.27 -2.68 -7.15
C GLU A 115 9.16 -1.17 -7.36
N GLY A 116 7.95 -0.67 -7.63
CA GLY A 116 7.71 0.75 -7.81
C GLY A 116 8.03 1.57 -6.56
N VAL A 117 7.97 0.98 -5.34
CA VAL A 117 8.41 1.68 -4.11
C VAL A 117 9.88 2.08 -4.21
N PHE A 118 10.73 1.20 -4.76
CA PHE A 118 12.17 1.46 -4.91
C PHE A 118 12.54 2.23 -6.18
N LYS A 119 11.69 2.18 -7.23
CA LYS A 119 11.88 2.91 -8.49
C LYS A 119 11.41 4.36 -8.39
N SER A 120 10.34 4.64 -7.66
CA SER A 120 9.76 5.98 -7.57
C SER A 120 10.69 6.96 -6.84
N LYS A 121 10.93 8.12 -7.48
CA LYS A 121 11.62 9.26 -6.87
C LYS A 121 10.76 9.99 -5.83
N LYS A 122 9.46 9.68 -5.76
CA LYS A 122 8.49 10.28 -4.83
C LYS A 122 8.39 9.52 -3.51
N THR A 123 8.90 8.28 -3.47
CA THR A 123 8.95 7.50 -2.22
C THR A 123 9.87 8.16 -1.20
N LYS A 124 9.33 8.49 -0.02
CA LYS A 124 10.13 9.05 1.08
C LYS A 124 11.04 7.98 1.69
N ARG A 125 12.22 8.38 2.13
CA ARG A 125 13.25 7.49 2.72
C ARG A 125 12.74 6.65 3.89
N GLN A 126 11.86 7.20 4.73
CA GLN A 126 11.27 6.47 5.86
C GLN A 126 10.54 5.19 5.42
N TYR A 127 9.82 5.21 4.29
CA TYR A 127 9.09 4.04 3.80
C TYR A 127 10.04 2.98 3.23
N ILE A 128 11.12 3.40 2.56
CA ILE A 128 12.19 2.49 2.11
C ILE A 128 12.82 1.77 3.30
N ARG A 129 13.11 2.50 4.38
CA ARG A 129 13.70 1.93 5.60
C ARG A 129 12.72 1.00 6.31
N PHE A 130 11.44 1.36 6.36
CA PHE A 130 10.40 0.48 6.87
C PHE A 130 10.31 -0.83 6.10
N ILE A 131 10.26 -0.82 4.75
CA ILE A 131 10.23 -2.05 3.94
C ILE A 131 11.47 -2.91 4.21
N LYS A 132 12.67 -2.32 4.25
CA LYS A 132 13.89 -3.07 4.56
C LYS A 132 13.84 -3.70 5.96
N GLY A 133 13.26 -3.00 6.94
CA GLY A 133 12.99 -3.55 8.27
C GLY A 133 11.98 -4.70 8.25
N ALA A 134 10.90 -4.58 7.47
CA ALA A 134 9.89 -5.62 7.31
C ALA A 134 10.45 -6.87 6.61
N ILE A 135 11.30 -6.71 5.59
CA ILE A 135 11.99 -7.82 4.91
C ILE A 135 12.86 -8.60 5.91
N LYS A 136 13.65 -7.91 6.75
CA LYS A 136 14.47 -8.56 7.79
C LYS A 136 13.64 -9.35 8.81
N GLN A 137 12.38 -8.99 8.98
CA GLN A 137 11.43 -9.64 9.88
C GLN A 137 10.57 -10.70 9.18
N ASN A 138 10.83 -11.01 7.89
CA ASN A 138 10.00 -11.88 7.04
C ASN A 138 8.53 -11.40 6.86
N ALA A 139 8.26 -10.14 7.17
CA ALA A 139 6.93 -9.51 7.07
C ALA A 139 6.68 -8.89 5.68
N CYS A 140 7.65 -8.90 4.78
CA CYS A 140 7.50 -8.45 3.40
C CYS A 140 8.30 -9.37 2.49
N LEU A 141 7.85 -9.56 1.24
CA LEU A 141 8.64 -10.32 0.27
C LEU A 141 9.91 -9.55 -0.10
N ASP A 142 11.03 -10.27 -0.12
CA ASP A 142 12.30 -9.70 -0.52
C ASP A 142 12.40 -9.65 -2.04
N ILE A 143 11.97 -8.52 -2.61
CA ILE A 143 12.10 -8.27 -4.05
C ILE A 143 13.54 -7.89 -4.46
N LEU A 144 14.44 -7.69 -3.50
CA LEU A 144 15.86 -7.40 -3.79
C LEU A 144 16.65 -8.69 -4.04
N GLN A 145 16.19 -9.84 -3.52
CA GLN A 145 16.77 -11.15 -3.82
C GLN A 145 16.32 -11.72 -5.17
N ASN A 146 15.15 -11.31 -5.69
CA ASN A 146 14.64 -11.75 -7.00
C ASN A 146 15.35 -11.13 -8.21
N ASN A 147 16.26 -10.17 -8.01
CA ASN A 147 17.07 -9.57 -9.08
C ASN A 147 18.44 -10.25 -9.28
N GLN A 148 18.61 -11.49 -8.77
CA GLN A 148 19.83 -12.30 -8.96
C GLN A 148 19.63 -13.51 -9.90
N ALA A 149 18.56 -13.53 -10.69
CA ALA A 149 18.34 -14.55 -11.73
C ALA A 149 18.58 -13.98 -13.13
#